data_AF-A0A5E4FXV5-F1
#
_entry.id   AF-A0A5E4FXV5-F1
#
_cell.length_a   1.000
_cell.length_b   1.000
_cell.length_c   1.000
_cell.angle_alpha   90.00
_cell.angle_beta   90.00
_cell.angle_gamma   90.00
#
_symmetry.space_group_name_H-M   'P 1'
#
loop_
_entity.id
_entity.type
_entity.pdbx_description
1 polymer ?
#
loop_
_entity_poly.entity_id
_entity_poly.type
_entity_poly.pdbx_seq_one_letter_code
_entity_poly.pdbx_strand_id
1 'polypeptide(L)'
;MDRYAVSYSGFVINGLRFHTKEFEKSRQDSGVSLEATTICISSAKDNTPVTGKVAYYGVLKEVIVLSYHEFYIALVKCDWASIVNGIKLDNGFTLVNLHEGQSQFERDPFILASQAKQVFYSREDETSSWYVVMKALPKGFQDLEISDEMESGTSTPFDVSRLDYDDNEDEQYVRMDVHGMFFDE
;
A
#
# COMPACT_ATOMS: atom_id res chain seq x y z
N MET A 1 -9.54 1.23 -31.31
CA MET A 1 -8.58 0.67 -30.34
C MET A 1 -9.26 0.78 -29.00
N ASP A 2 -9.48 -0.36 -28.35
CA ASP A 2 -10.50 -0.48 -27.33
C ASP A 2 -9.92 -0.27 -25.94
N ARG A 3 -10.64 0.51 -25.12
CA ARG A 3 -10.36 0.66 -23.70
C ARG A 3 -10.87 -0.59 -23.00
N TYR A 4 -10.06 -1.15 -22.11
CA TYR A 4 -10.41 -2.36 -21.38
C TYR A 4 -9.92 -2.27 -19.93
N ALA A 5 -10.52 -3.09 -19.07
CA ALA A 5 -10.11 -3.27 -17.69
C ALA A 5 -9.75 -4.75 -17.47
N VAL A 6 -8.66 -5.00 -16.77
CA VAL A 6 -8.22 -6.35 -16.38
C VAL A 6 -8.08 -6.42 -14.88
N SER A 7 -8.59 -7.47 -14.28
CA SER A 7 -8.40 -7.75 -12.86
C SER A 7 -7.24 -8.70 -12.65
N TYR A 8 -6.47 -8.50 -11.57
CA TYR A 8 -5.33 -9.33 -11.21
C TYR A 8 -5.42 -9.85 -9.76
N SER A 9 -4.80 -11.00 -9.49
CA SER A 9 -4.73 -11.56 -8.12
C SER A 9 -3.69 -10.88 -7.23
N GLY A 10 -2.73 -10.15 -7.81
CA GLY A 10 -1.72 -9.40 -7.06
C GLY A 10 -0.88 -8.48 -7.92
N PHE A 11 0.00 -7.72 -7.27
CA PHE A 11 0.93 -6.81 -7.93
C PHE A 11 2.24 -6.64 -7.14
N VAL A 12 3.30 -6.21 -7.81
CA VAL A 12 4.57 -5.83 -7.22
C VAL A 12 4.85 -4.36 -7.55
N ILE A 13 5.13 -3.56 -6.54
CA ILE A 13 5.57 -2.17 -6.70
C ILE A 13 6.68 -1.86 -5.69
N ASN A 14 7.74 -1.18 -6.13
CA ASN A 14 8.88 -0.82 -5.28
C ASN A 14 9.49 -2.02 -4.50
N GLY A 15 9.51 -3.21 -5.11
CA GLY A 15 10.02 -4.44 -4.48
C GLY A 15 9.10 -5.08 -3.42
N LEU A 16 7.95 -4.46 -3.14
CA LEU A 16 6.92 -4.99 -2.26
C LEU A 16 5.88 -5.74 -3.10
N ARG A 17 5.55 -6.96 -2.68
CA ARG A 17 4.58 -7.82 -3.37
C ARG A 17 3.29 -7.86 -2.58
N PHE A 18 2.18 -7.60 -3.23
CA PHE A 18 0.84 -7.64 -2.66
C PHE A 18 0.04 -8.76 -3.31
N HIS A 19 -0.77 -9.46 -2.53
CA HIS A 19 -1.81 -10.35 -3.04
C HIS A 19 -3.17 -9.92 -2.52
N THR A 20 -4.19 -10.10 -3.33
CA THR A 20 -5.57 -10.02 -2.86
C THR A 20 -5.80 -11.04 -1.75
N LYS A 21 -6.68 -10.71 -0.81
CA LYS A 21 -6.94 -11.55 0.37
C LYS A 21 -7.35 -12.98 0.02
N GLU A 22 -8.01 -13.18 -1.12
CA GLU A 22 -8.42 -14.50 -1.60
C GLU A 22 -7.23 -15.37 -2.01
N PHE A 23 -6.17 -14.76 -2.54
CA PHE A 23 -4.96 -15.46 -3.02
C PHE A 23 -3.79 -15.36 -2.03
N GLU A 24 -3.97 -14.63 -0.93
CA GLU A 24 -3.03 -14.58 0.19
C GLU A 24 -2.94 -15.97 0.85
N LYS A 25 -1.80 -16.64 0.66
CA LYS A 25 -1.47 -17.89 1.34
C LYS A 25 -0.96 -17.60 2.76
N SER A 26 0.11 -18.25 3.21
CA SER A 26 0.74 -18.01 4.51
C SER A 26 1.56 -16.71 4.61
N ARG A 27 1.59 -15.87 3.57
CA ARG A 27 2.53 -14.74 3.44
C ARG A 27 2.03 -13.43 4.04
N GLN A 28 0.74 -13.35 4.39
CA GLN A 28 0.10 -12.17 4.98
C GLN A 28 0.33 -10.85 4.21
N ASP A 29 0.42 -10.93 2.87
CA ASP A 29 0.78 -9.82 1.99
C ASP A 29 -0.42 -9.09 1.35
N SER A 30 -1.62 -9.22 1.94
CA SER A 30 -2.82 -8.45 1.56
C SER A 30 -3.00 -7.14 2.32
N GLY A 31 -2.19 -6.86 3.33
CA GLY A 31 -2.32 -5.65 4.12
C GLY A 31 -1.85 -4.40 3.38
N VAL A 32 -2.73 -3.40 3.33
CA VAL A 32 -2.50 -2.12 2.66
C VAL A 32 -2.69 -0.97 3.66
N SER A 33 -1.82 0.03 3.57
CA SER A 33 -2.03 1.32 4.20
C SER A 33 -1.84 2.47 3.20
N LEU A 34 -2.52 3.58 3.47
CA LEU A 34 -2.41 4.83 2.73
C LEU A 34 -2.15 5.96 3.74
N GLU A 35 -1.20 6.84 3.46
CA GLU A 35 -1.05 8.10 4.20
C GLU A 35 -1.58 9.23 3.33
N ALA A 36 -2.70 9.82 3.72
CA ALA A 36 -3.31 10.94 3.02
C ALA A 36 -3.07 12.25 3.79
N THR A 37 -2.85 13.32 3.04
CA THR A 37 -2.82 14.69 3.60
C THR A 37 -4.23 15.25 3.52
N THR A 38 -4.79 15.63 4.67
CA THR A 38 -6.18 16.12 4.77
C THR A 38 -6.25 17.37 5.64
N ILE A 39 -7.32 18.13 5.49
CA ILE A 39 -7.60 19.30 6.33
C ILE A 39 -8.37 18.80 7.55
N CYS A 40 -7.75 18.90 8.72
CA CYS A 40 -8.32 18.56 10.01
C CYS A 40 -8.71 19.83 10.77
N ILE A 41 -9.55 19.69 11.80
CA ILE A 41 -9.78 20.75 12.77
C ILE A 41 -8.75 20.60 13.89
N SER A 42 -8.11 21.71 14.31
CA SER A 42 -7.02 21.68 15.29
C SER A 42 -7.47 21.16 16.66
N SER A 43 -8.67 21.50 17.13
CA SER A 43 -9.30 20.88 18.31
C SER A 43 -10.81 21.15 18.41
N ALA A 44 -11.51 20.47 19.31
CA ALA A 44 -12.91 20.78 19.60
C ALA A 44 -13.15 22.22 20.13
N LYS A 45 -12.10 22.89 20.62
CA LYS A 45 -12.16 24.28 21.13
C LYS A 45 -11.66 25.31 20.11
N ASP A 46 -10.92 24.87 19.10
CA ASP A 46 -10.30 25.72 18.09
C ASP A 46 -10.60 25.13 16.70
N ASN A 47 -11.51 25.79 15.99
CA ASN A 47 -11.99 25.35 14.68
C ASN A 47 -11.06 25.77 13.53
N THR A 48 -9.82 26.18 13.82
CA THR A 48 -8.86 26.50 12.76
C THR A 48 -8.56 25.26 11.91
N PRO A 49 -8.74 25.35 10.58
CA PRO A 49 -8.37 24.25 9.69
C PRO A 49 -6.85 24.13 9.65
N VAL A 50 -6.35 22.93 9.92
CA VAL A 50 -4.92 22.60 9.88
C VAL A 50 -4.71 21.40 8.98
N THR A 51 -3.66 21.43 8.17
CA THR A 51 -3.29 20.29 7.34
C THR A 51 -2.64 19.21 8.21
N GLY A 52 -3.24 18.04 8.24
CA GLY A 52 -2.77 16.86 8.97
C GLY A 52 -2.52 15.68 8.04
N LYS A 53 -1.71 14.73 8.51
CA LYS A 53 -1.55 13.42 7.87
C LYS A 53 -2.44 12.41 8.57
N VAL A 54 -3.22 11.65 7.81
CA VAL A 54 -4.09 10.58 8.30
C VAL A 54 -3.71 9.28 7.62
N ALA A 55 -3.55 8.22 8.40
CA ALA A 55 -3.29 6.88 7.90
C ALA A 55 -4.58 6.08 7.81
N TYR A 56 -4.78 5.42 6.68
CA TYR A 56 -5.85 4.46 6.43
C TYR A 56 -5.24 3.07 6.36
N TYR A 57 -5.98 2.09 6.85
CA TYR A 57 -5.56 0.69 6.90
C TYR A 57 -6.66 -0.18 6.33
N GLY A 58 -6.29 -1.14 5.49
CA GLY A 58 -7.25 -2.02 4.86
C GLY A 58 -6.62 -3.32 4.38
N VAL A 59 -7.48 -4.12 3.78
CA VAL A 59 -7.14 -5.42 3.19
C VAL A 59 -7.42 -5.38 1.70
N LEU A 60 -6.41 -5.72 0.89
CA LEU A 60 -6.51 -5.77 -0.56
C LEU A 60 -7.54 -6.81 -1.01
N LYS A 61 -8.51 -6.38 -1.82
CA LYS A 61 -9.57 -7.25 -2.36
C LYS A 61 -9.44 -7.48 -3.84
N GLU A 62 -9.22 -6.43 -4.61
CA GLU A 62 -9.16 -6.50 -6.07
C GLU A 62 -8.06 -5.56 -6.58
N VAL A 63 -7.39 -5.97 -7.64
CA VAL A 63 -6.45 -5.15 -8.41
C VAL A 63 -7.04 -4.99 -9.79
N ILE A 64 -7.22 -3.76 -10.26
CA ILE A 64 -7.78 -3.45 -11.58
C ILE A 64 -6.80 -2.57 -12.34
N VAL A 65 -6.38 -3.01 -13.52
CA VAL A 65 -5.60 -2.19 -14.45
C VAL A 65 -6.51 -1.68 -15.55
N LEU A 66 -6.61 -0.37 -15.66
CA LEU A 66 -7.35 0.33 -16.71
C LEU A 66 -6.39 0.65 -17.86
N SER A 67 -6.71 0.15 -19.05
CA SER A 67 -5.98 0.44 -20.28
C SER A 67 -6.59 1.65 -20.98
N TYR A 68 -5.83 2.76 -20.97
CA TYR A 68 -6.07 3.92 -21.80
C TYR A 68 -5.13 3.89 -23.00
N HIS A 69 -5.44 4.70 -24.03
CA HIS A 69 -4.71 4.65 -25.30
C HIS A 69 -3.20 4.82 -25.14
N GLU A 70 -2.77 5.72 -24.24
CA GLU A 70 -1.36 6.11 -24.09
C GLU A 70 -0.74 5.65 -22.78
N PHE A 71 -1.55 5.18 -21.82
CA PHE A 71 -1.06 4.80 -20.49
C PHE A 71 -2.01 3.83 -19.78
N TYR A 72 -1.51 3.21 -18.73
CA TYR A 72 -2.27 2.34 -17.84
C TYR A 72 -2.40 2.98 -16.47
N ILE A 73 -3.55 2.81 -15.82
CA ILE A 73 -3.75 3.17 -14.40
C ILE A 73 -4.00 1.90 -13.62
N ALA A 74 -3.26 1.68 -12.54
CA ALA A 74 -3.49 0.57 -11.64
C ALA A 74 -4.26 1.05 -10.40
N LEU A 75 -5.49 0.56 -10.24
CA LEU A 75 -6.34 0.79 -9.07
C LEU A 75 -6.35 -0.46 -8.20
N VAL A 76 -6.37 -0.24 -6.89
CA VAL A 76 -6.52 -1.32 -5.91
C VAL A 76 -7.70 -1.02 -5.01
N LYS A 77 -8.59 -2.00 -4.90
CA LYS A 77 -9.75 -1.97 -4.02
C LYS A 77 -9.36 -2.55 -2.68
N CYS A 78 -9.66 -1.85 -1.60
CA CYS A 78 -9.43 -2.36 -0.26
C CYS A 78 -10.70 -2.32 0.59
N ASP A 79 -10.83 -3.31 1.46
CA ASP A 79 -11.74 -3.24 2.60
C ASP A 79 -11.05 -2.41 3.68
N TRP A 80 -11.44 -1.15 3.80
CA TRP A 80 -10.85 -0.19 4.72
C TRP A 80 -11.46 -0.29 6.12
N ALA A 81 -10.61 -0.17 7.14
CA ALA A 81 -11.01 -0.04 8.52
C ALA A 81 -11.62 1.34 8.80
N SER A 82 -12.56 1.40 9.75
CA SER A 82 -13.19 2.65 10.16
C SER A 82 -12.17 3.65 10.72
N ILE A 83 -12.16 4.89 10.22
CA ILE A 83 -11.28 5.94 10.77
C ILE A 83 -11.80 6.50 12.10
N VAL A 84 -13.07 6.27 12.44
CA VAL A 84 -13.69 6.83 13.66
C VAL A 84 -13.46 5.90 14.85
N ASN A 85 -13.73 4.61 14.67
CA ASN A 85 -13.69 3.62 15.75
C ASN A 85 -12.78 2.42 15.44
N GLY A 86 -12.26 2.32 14.22
CA GLY A 86 -11.49 1.16 13.78
C GLY A 86 -9.98 1.30 13.98
N ILE A 87 -9.49 2.41 14.56
CA ILE A 87 -8.07 2.65 14.80
C ILE A 87 -7.87 3.18 16.21
N LYS A 88 -6.94 2.60 16.97
CA LYS A 88 -6.51 3.12 18.27
C LYS A 88 -5.00 2.95 18.47
N LEU A 89 -4.45 3.77 19.36
CA LEU A 89 -3.08 3.61 19.85
C LEU A 89 -3.12 2.96 21.23
N ASP A 90 -2.37 1.88 21.41
CA ASP A 90 -2.25 1.18 22.68
C ASP A 90 -0.80 0.76 22.90
N ASN A 91 -0.23 1.11 24.05
CA ASN A 91 1.17 0.84 24.41
C ASN A 91 2.21 1.17 23.30
N GLY A 92 1.95 2.24 22.52
CA GLY A 92 2.82 2.66 21.41
C GLY A 92 2.59 1.91 20.08
N PHE A 93 1.68 0.95 20.05
CA PHE A 93 1.29 0.22 18.84
C PHE A 93 0.04 0.81 18.21
N THR A 94 -0.02 0.78 16.88
CA THR A 94 -1.26 1.04 16.14
C THR A 94 -2.06 -0.24 16.07
N LEU A 95 -3.27 -0.21 16.61
CA LEU A 95 -4.25 -1.29 16.55
C LEU A 95 -5.37 -0.92 15.59
N VAL A 96 -5.74 -1.87 14.73
CA VAL A 96 -6.78 -1.70 13.72
C VAL A 96 -7.84 -2.79 13.86
N ASN A 97 -9.11 -2.41 13.79
CA ASN A 97 -10.22 -3.33 13.68
C ASN A 97 -10.63 -3.47 12.21
N LEU A 98 -10.28 -4.61 11.60
CA LEU A 98 -10.54 -4.90 10.19
C LEU A 98 -11.97 -5.43 9.93
N HIS A 99 -12.75 -5.66 10.98
CA HIS A 99 -14.15 -6.11 10.89
C HIS A 99 -15.14 -4.94 10.87
N GLU A 100 -14.68 -3.72 11.14
CA GLU A 100 -15.49 -2.51 11.16
C GLU A 100 -15.00 -1.51 10.09
N GLY A 101 -15.92 -0.87 9.35
CA GLY A 101 -15.58 0.21 8.42
C GLY A 101 -16.01 -0.01 6.97
N GLN A 102 -16.48 -1.21 6.60
CA GLN A 102 -16.90 -1.52 5.24
C GLN A 102 -17.97 -0.54 4.69
N SER A 103 -18.90 -0.09 5.53
CA SER A 103 -19.94 0.88 5.13
C SER A 103 -19.42 2.31 4.96
N GLN A 104 -18.32 2.68 5.63
CA GLN A 104 -17.75 4.03 5.53
C GLN A 104 -17.12 4.27 4.15
N PHE A 105 -16.55 3.23 3.54
CA PHE A 105 -15.78 3.31 2.30
C PHE A 105 -16.44 2.60 1.12
N GLU A 106 -17.72 2.22 1.23
CA GLU A 106 -18.46 1.54 0.17
C GLU A 106 -18.45 2.31 -1.17
N ARG A 107 -18.47 3.65 -1.10
CA ARG A 107 -18.46 4.52 -2.29
C ARG A 107 -17.08 4.94 -2.76
N ASP A 108 -16.05 4.74 -1.95
CA ASP A 108 -14.68 5.15 -2.26
C ASP A 108 -13.66 4.10 -1.77
N PRO A 109 -13.68 2.88 -2.33
CA PRO A 109 -12.81 1.79 -1.85
C PRO A 109 -11.46 1.73 -2.58
N PHE A 110 -11.25 2.55 -3.61
CA PHE A 110 -10.11 2.45 -4.52
C PHE A 110 -9.03 3.47 -4.20
N ILE A 111 -7.78 3.05 -4.32
CA ILE A 111 -6.60 3.93 -4.36
C ILE A 111 -5.75 3.58 -5.57
N LEU A 112 -4.80 4.43 -5.94
CA LEU A 112 -3.78 4.05 -6.92
C LEU A 112 -2.84 3.01 -6.30
N ALA A 113 -2.42 2.02 -7.08
CA ALA A 113 -1.43 1.04 -6.64
C ALA A 113 -0.13 1.71 -6.16
N SER A 114 0.26 2.82 -6.80
CA SER A 114 1.43 3.65 -6.43
C SER A 114 1.31 4.34 -5.07
N GLN A 115 0.11 4.47 -4.52
CA GLN A 115 -0.12 5.05 -3.19
C GLN A 115 -0.13 4.00 -2.06
N ALA A 116 -0.25 2.71 -2.41
CA ALA A 116 -0.33 1.62 -1.45
C ALA A 116 1.03 1.39 -0.75
N LYS A 117 1.01 1.34 0.57
CA LYS A 117 2.13 0.90 1.41
C LYS A 117 1.80 -0.45 2.04
N GLN A 118 2.74 -1.40 2.00
CA GLN A 118 2.51 -2.73 2.57
C GLN A 118 2.56 -2.70 4.10
N VAL A 119 1.58 -3.35 4.71
CA VAL A 119 1.52 -3.60 6.15
C VAL A 119 1.17 -5.06 6.41
N PHE A 120 1.53 -5.54 7.59
CA PHE A 120 1.16 -6.85 8.10
C PHE A 120 0.31 -6.67 9.35
N TYR A 121 -0.63 -7.58 9.56
CA TYR A 121 -1.54 -7.56 10.68
C TYR A 121 -1.28 -8.77 11.57
N SER A 122 -0.99 -8.54 12.84
CA SER A 122 -0.87 -9.59 13.86
C SER A 122 -1.91 -9.40 14.94
N ARG A 123 -2.45 -10.50 15.48
CA ARG A 123 -3.40 -10.47 16.59
C ARG A 123 -2.94 -11.45 17.66
N GLU A 124 -3.29 -11.16 18.90
CA GLU A 124 -2.95 -12.00 20.04
C GLU A 124 -3.63 -13.37 19.96
N ASP A 125 -4.93 -13.37 19.65
CA ASP A 125 -5.72 -14.57 19.45
C ASP A 125 -6.89 -14.33 18.47
N GLU A 126 -7.58 -15.42 18.13
CA GLU A 126 -8.72 -15.43 17.20
C GLU A 126 -9.97 -14.70 17.73
N THR A 127 -10.04 -14.41 19.04
CA THR A 127 -11.18 -13.75 19.68
C THR A 127 -11.06 -12.23 19.64
N SER A 128 -9.83 -11.70 19.53
CA SER A 128 -9.58 -10.28 19.38
C SER A 128 -9.98 -9.77 18.00
N SER A 129 -10.79 -8.71 17.97
CA SER A 129 -11.08 -7.95 16.74
C SER A 129 -9.99 -6.92 16.41
N TRP A 130 -8.93 -6.82 17.23
CA TRP A 130 -7.88 -5.82 17.08
C TRP A 130 -6.57 -6.45 16.59
N TYR A 131 -6.03 -5.87 15.53
CA TYR A 131 -4.77 -6.27 14.90
C TYR A 131 -3.71 -5.20 15.11
N VAL A 132 -2.53 -5.61 15.59
CA VAL A 132 -1.32 -4.79 15.59
C VAL A 132 -0.85 -4.64 14.15
N VAL A 133 -0.61 -3.38 13.74
CA VAL A 133 -0.07 -3.06 12.43
C VAL A 133 1.46 -3.06 12.45
N MET A 134 2.06 -3.84 11.57
CA MET A 134 3.51 -3.85 11.31
C MET A 134 3.77 -3.30 9.92
N LYS A 135 4.55 -2.22 9.81
CA LYS A 135 4.87 -1.62 8.50
C LYS A 135 5.97 -2.42 7.82
N ALA A 136 5.81 -2.73 6.54
CA ALA A 136 6.86 -3.37 5.77
C ALA A 136 8.02 -2.39 5.54
N LEU A 137 9.25 -2.83 5.79
CA LEU A 137 10.44 -2.10 5.37
C LEU A 137 10.70 -2.40 3.88
N PRO A 138 11.03 -1.39 3.05
CA PRO A 138 11.47 -1.66 1.69
C PRO A 138 12.70 -2.57 1.72
N LYS A 139 12.75 -3.58 0.85
CA LYS A 139 13.75 -4.67 0.84
C LYS A 139 15.22 -4.23 0.62
N GLY A 140 15.50 -2.93 0.55
CA GLY A 140 16.86 -2.35 0.48
C GLY A 140 17.37 -1.75 1.80
N PHE A 141 16.58 -1.73 2.88
CA PHE A 141 17.00 -1.18 4.18
C PHE A 141 17.51 -2.24 5.17
N GLN A 142 17.55 -3.52 4.77
CA GLN A 142 18.03 -4.61 5.63
C GLN A 142 19.55 -4.70 5.72
N ASP A 143 20.29 -3.85 5.00
CA ASP A 143 21.76 -3.90 4.91
C ASP A 143 22.51 -3.00 5.92
N LEU A 144 21.82 -2.42 6.91
CA LEU A 144 22.44 -1.49 7.89
C LEU A 144 22.40 -1.93 9.36
N GLU A 145 21.92 -3.14 9.67
CA GLU A 145 21.99 -3.67 11.04
C GLU A 145 22.37 -5.16 11.10
N ILE A 146 23.31 -5.59 10.26
CA ILE A 146 24.04 -6.84 10.49
C ILE A 146 25.46 -6.45 10.92
N SER A 147 25.62 -6.17 12.22
CA SER A 147 26.94 -6.17 12.83
C SER A 147 27.46 -7.61 12.83
N ASP A 148 28.53 -7.82 12.05
CA ASP A 148 29.55 -8.87 12.15
C ASP A 148 29.07 -10.30 12.43
N GLU A 149 28.98 -11.13 11.38
CA GLU A 149 29.88 -12.28 11.15
C GLU A 149 29.31 -13.25 10.08
N MET A 150 30.20 -13.64 9.15
CA MET A 150 30.17 -14.76 8.19
C MET A 150 29.61 -14.55 6.76
N GLU A 151 30.55 -14.63 5.83
CA GLU A 151 30.42 -14.69 4.37
C GLU A 151 29.64 -15.92 3.87
N SER A 152 28.92 -15.73 2.75
CA SER A 152 29.20 -16.36 1.43
C SER A 152 27.93 -16.82 0.71
N GLY A 153 27.69 -16.30 -0.50
CA GLY A 153 26.65 -16.80 -1.40
C GLY A 153 26.19 -15.80 -2.46
N THR A 154 27.00 -15.61 -3.50
CA THR A 154 26.74 -14.79 -4.70
C THR A 154 25.40 -15.11 -5.39
N SER A 155 24.58 -14.10 -5.65
CA SER A 155 23.73 -14.03 -6.85
C SER A 155 23.39 -12.58 -7.20
N THR A 156 24.05 -12.02 -8.21
CA THR A 156 23.77 -10.68 -8.76
C THR A 156 22.78 -10.79 -9.93
N PRO A 157 21.64 -10.10 -9.92
CA PRO A 157 20.90 -9.80 -11.14
C PRO A 157 21.46 -8.53 -11.80
N PHE A 158 21.53 -8.55 -13.12
CA PHE A 158 22.14 -7.55 -13.99
C PHE A 158 21.48 -6.16 -13.90
N ASP A 159 22.32 -5.12 -13.87
CA ASP A 159 21.96 -3.70 -13.91
C ASP A 159 21.91 -3.19 -15.36
N VAL A 160 20.78 -2.61 -15.78
CA VAL A 160 20.58 -1.99 -17.11
C VAL A 160 20.50 -0.46 -16.99
N SER A 161 21.24 0.13 -16.05
CA SER A 161 21.33 1.58 -15.86
C SER A 161 22.20 2.34 -16.87
N ARG A 162 22.64 1.72 -17.98
CA ARG A 162 23.33 2.44 -19.05
C ARG A 162 22.36 2.76 -20.17
N LEU A 163 21.70 3.91 -20.07
CA LEU A 163 21.59 4.94 -21.13
C LEU A 163 20.83 6.15 -20.55
N ASP A 164 21.64 7.14 -20.14
CA ASP A 164 21.48 8.59 -20.24
C ASP A 164 20.14 9.26 -19.87
N TYR A 165 20.23 10.08 -18.81
CA TYR A 165 19.30 11.15 -18.48
C TYR A 165 19.29 12.19 -19.60
N ASP A 166 18.13 12.44 -20.19
CA ASP A 166 17.84 13.69 -20.91
C ASP A 166 16.78 14.46 -20.15
N ASP A 167 17.20 15.60 -19.63
CA ASP A 167 16.44 16.58 -18.86
C ASP A 167 15.60 17.40 -19.84
N ASN A 168 14.34 17.03 -20.04
CA ASN A 168 13.36 17.88 -20.71
C ASN A 168 12.19 18.13 -19.75
N GLU A 169 12.16 19.35 -19.23
CA GLU A 169 11.01 19.96 -18.56
C GLU A 169 9.87 20.16 -19.57
N ASP A 170 9.00 19.16 -19.71
CA ASP A 170 7.66 19.35 -20.26
C ASP A 170 6.62 18.76 -19.29
N GLU A 171 5.73 19.62 -18.82
CA GLU A 171 4.64 19.31 -17.90
C GLU A 171 3.70 18.24 -18.47
N GLN A 172 3.99 16.97 -18.19
CA GLN A 172 3.07 15.87 -18.44
C GLN A 172 2.27 15.55 -17.17
N TYR A 173 1.02 16.03 -17.09
CA TYR A 173 0.05 15.70 -16.04
C TYR A 173 -0.38 14.22 -15.99
N VAL A 174 0.39 13.32 -16.61
CA VAL A 174 0.18 11.88 -16.58
C VAL A 174 1.14 11.32 -15.55
N ARG A 175 0.66 11.02 -14.34
CA ARG A 175 1.42 10.17 -13.44
C ARG A 175 1.48 8.79 -14.09
N MET A 176 2.59 8.47 -14.74
CA MET A 176 2.93 7.08 -15.03
C MET A 176 3.05 6.38 -13.68
N ASP A 177 2.13 5.47 -13.37
CA ASP A 177 2.32 4.57 -12.24
C ASP A 177 3.69 3.89 -12.41
N VAL A 178 4.49 3.91 -11.33
CA VAL A 178 5.82 3.30 -11.27
C VAL A 178 5.77 1.88 -11.86
N HIS A 179 6.80 1.49 -12.63
CA HIS A 179 6.86 0.19 -13.31
C HIS A 179 6.62 -0.97 -12.32
N GLY A 180 5.39 -1.45 -12.27
CA GLY A 180 4.94 -2.53 -11.41
C GLY A 180 4.64 -3.79 -12.22
N MET A 181 4.76 -4.95 -11.58
CA MET A 181 4.42 -6.23 -12.21
C MET A 181 3.08 -6.72 -11.68
N PHE A 182 2.11 -6.98 -12.56
CA PHE A 182 0.81 -7.58 -12.23
C PHE A 182 0.83 -9.06 -12.56
N PHE A 183 0.19 -9.89 -11.74
CA PHE A 183 0.21 -11.34 -11.94
C PHE A 183 -1.11 -11.99 -11.53
N ASP A 184 -1.39 -13.12 -12.17
CA ASP A 184 -2.47 -14.05 -11.85
C ASP A 184 -1.83 -15.41 -11.52
N GLU A 185 -2.29 -16.07 -10.45
CA GLU A 185 -1.84 -17.41 -10.03
C GLU A 185 -2.85 -18.49 -10.42
#